data_AF-A0A925WRQ7-F1
#
_entry.id   AF-A0A925WRQ7-F1
#
_cell.length_a   1.000
_cell.length_b   1.000
_cell.length_c   1.000
_cell.angle_alpha   90.00
_cell.angle_beta   90.00
_cell.angle_gamma   90.00
#
_symmetry.space_group_name_H-M   'P 1'
#
loop_
_entity.id
_entity.type
_entity.pdbx_description
1 polymer ?
#
loop_
_entity_poly.entity_id
_entity_poly.type
_entity_poly.pdbx_seq_one_letter_code
_entity_poly.pdbx_strand_id
1 'polypeptide(L)' 'MASAYLFHLAANRPFPDGNKRAAVLSALVFLESNGLETLPAQEELEAITLLIASSQMSKEALTDWMRQRSN' A
#
# COMPACT_ATOMS: atom_id res chain seq x y z
N MET A 1 -4.02 9.23 -0.01
CA MET A 1 -4.04 8.81 1.42
C MET A 1 -3.74 7.32 1.56
N ALA A 2 -4.44 6.42 0.87
CA ALA A 2 -4.10 4.98 0.82
C ALA A 2 -2.60 4.70 0.58
N SER A 3 -2.00 5.35 -0.43
CA SER A 3 -0.56 5.23 -0.73
C SER A 3 0.32 5.63 0.44
N ALA A 4 -0.07 6.63 1.24
CA ALA A 4 0.70 7.06 2.40
C ALA A 4 0.67 6.01 3.53
N TYR A 5 -0.49 5.38 3.78
CA TYR A 5 -0.60 4.29 4.75
C TYR A 5 0.28 3.11 4.35
N LEU A 6 0.17 2.66 3.09
CA LEU A 6 0.98 1.55 2.59
C LEU A 6 2.47 1.88 2.66
N PHE A 7 2.87 3.06 2.19
CA PHE A 7 4.27 3.45 2.13
C PHE A 7 4.91 3.54 3.53
N HIS A 8 4.33 4.34 4.42
CA HIS A 8 5.00 4.65 5.69
C HIS A 8 4.98 3.46 6.66
N LEU A 9 3.94 2.64 6.67
CA LEU A 9 3.89 1.45 7.53
C LEU A 9 4.87 0.35 7.02
N ALA A 10 4.98 0.16 5.70
CA ALA A 10 5.92 -0.80 5.14
C ALA A 10 7.39 -0.34 5.24
N ALA A 11 7.66 0.95 5.02
CA ALA A 11 9.01 1.51 5.03
C ALA A 11 9.57 1.71 6.45
N ASN A 12 8.77 2.27 7.37
CA ASN A 12 9.28 2.67 8.69
C ASN A 12 9.23 1.55 9.73
N ARG A 13 8.52 0.46 9.44
CA ARG A 13 8.43 -0.75 10.26
C ARG A 13 8.15 -0.47 11.77
N PRO A 14 7.06 0.25 12.12
CA PRO A 14 6.80 0.68 13.50
C PRO A 14 6.41 -0.45 14.48
N PHE A 15 6.05 -1.63 13.99
CA PHE A 15 5.63 -2.77 14.81
C PHE A 15 6.75 -3.82 14.94
N PRO A 16 6.78 -4.60 16.05
CA PRO A 16 7.72 -5.72 16.20
C PRO A 16 7.63 -6.76 15.07
N ASP A 17 6.42 -7.03 14.56
CA ASP A 17 6.14 -7.84 13.38
C ASP A 17 4.85 -7.34 12.71
N GLY A 18 4.56 -7.82 11.50
CA GLY A 18 3.29 -7.60 10.82
C GLY A 18 3.24 -6.31 10.00
N ASN A 19 4.33 -5.54 9.93
CA ASN A 19 4.38 -4.25 9.22
C ASN A 19 3.80 -4.28 7.80
N LYS A 20 4.16 -5.29 7.00
CA LYS A 20 3.64 -5.46 5.63
C LYS A 20 2.11 -5.70 5.62
N ARG A 21 1.63 -6.58 6.50
CA ARG A 21 0.20 -6.91 6.65
C ARG A 21 -0.60 -5.69 7.11
N ALA A 22 -0.11 -4.98 8.13
CA ALA A 22 -0.73 -3.77 8.63
C ALA A 22 -0.76 -2.65 7.57
N ALA A 23 0.32 -2.49 6.79
CA ALA A 23 0.40 -1.52 5.72
C ALA A 23 -0.64 -1.76 4.62
N VAL A 24 -0.74 -3.00 4.13
CA VAL A 24 -1.72 -3.41 3.12
C VAL A 24 -3.15 -3.23 3.63
N LEU A 25 -3.46 -3.77 4.82
CA LEU A 25 -4.80 -3.68 5.39
C LEU A 25 -5.23 -2.22 5.64
N SER A 26 -4.33 -1.37 6.14
CA SER A 26 -4.65 0.06 6.36
C SER A 26 -4.97 0.78 5.05
N ALA A 27 -4.25 0.46 3.96
CA ALA A 27 -4.53 1.02 2.65
C ALA A 27 -5.86 0.50 2.08
N LEU A 28 -6.12 -0.81 2.17
CA LEU A 28 -7.36 -1.41 1.69
C LEU A 28 -8.59 -0.89 2.43
N VAL A 29 -8.56 -0.86 3.76
CA VAL A 29 -9.64 -0.31 4.60
C VAL A 29 -9.90 1.15 4.26
N PHE A 30 -8.85 1.94 4.00
CA PHE A 30 -9.02 3.32 3.56
C PHE A 30 -9.75 3.40 2.21
N LEU A 31 -9.34 2.60 1.22
CA LEU A 31 -9.96 2.58 -0.11
C LEU A 31 -11.44 2.17 -0.02
N GLU A 32 -11.72 1.08 0.69
CA GLU A 32 -13.08 0.58 0.93
C GLU A 32 -13.96 1.62 1.63
N SER A 33 -13.43 2.29 2.68
CA SER A 33 -14.14 3.36 3.39
C SER A 33 -14.44 4.58 2.53
N ASN A 34 -13.75 4.74 1.40
CA ASN A 34 -13.99 5.81 0.41
C ASN A 34 -14.81 5.32 -0.81
N GLY A 35 -15.40 4.12 -0.74
CA GLY A 35 -16.29 3.60 -1.78
C GLY A 35 -15.58 3.01 -2.99
N LEU A 36 -14.29 2.69 -2.90
CA LEU A 36 -13.59 1.95 -3.96
C LEU A 36 -13.85 0.45 -3.78
N GLU A 37 -14.68 -0.10 -4.67
CA GLU A 37 -15.03 -1.53 -4.68
C GLU A 37 -13.98 -2.38 -5.40
N THR A 38 -13.29 -1.80 -6.39
CA THR A 38 -12.22 -2.49 -7.13
C THR A 38 -10.90 -2.27 -6.42
N LEU A 39 -10.46 -3.29 -5.68
CA LEU A 39 -9.16 -3.29 -5.00
C LEU A 39 -8.09 -4.00 -5.85
N PRO A 40 -6.81 -3.60 -5.75
CA PRO A 40 -5.73 -4.29 -6.45
C PRO A 40 -5.63 -5.77 -6.02
N ALA A 41 -5.14 -6.62 -6.92
CA ALA A 41 -5.00 -8.04 -6.61
C ALA A 41 -3.97 -8.28 -5.49
N GLN A 42 -4.11 -9.39 -4.77
CA GLN A 42 -3.23 -9.71 -3.65
C GLN A 42 -1.76 -9.80 -4.08
N GLU A 43 -1.49 -10.39 -5.23
CA GLU A 43 -0.15 -10.57 -5.78
C GLU A 43 0.50 -9.22 -6.13
N GLU A 44 -0.31 -8.28 -6.63
CA GLU A 44 0.13 -6.92 -6.93
C GLU A 44 0.48 -6.16 -5.65
N LEU A 45 -0.37 -6.27 -4.62
CA LEU A 45 -0.12 -5.66 -3.31
C LEU A 45 1.10 -6.24 -2.63
N GLU A 46 1.34 -7.55 -2.75
CA GLU A 46 2.54 -8.18 -2.23
C GLU A 46 3.80 -7.65 -2.93
N ALA A 47 3.82 -7.66 -4.26
CA ALA A 47 4.95 -7.19 -5.05
C ALA A 47 5.27 -5.73 -4.75
N ILE A 48 4.26 -4.85 -4.73
CA ILE A 48 4.46 -3.41 -4.45
C ILE A 48 4.98 -3.20 -3.02
N THR A 49 4.47 -3.96 -2.06
CA THR A 49 4.89 -3.86 -0.65
C THR A 49 6.34 -4.31 -0.46
N LEU A 50 6.78 -5.32 -1.21
CA LEU A 50 8.18 -5.75 -1.22
C LEU A 50 9.10 -4.67 -1.77
N LEU A 51 8.72 -3.99 -2.86
CA LEU A 51 9.49 -2.88 -3.44
C LEU A 51 9.61 -1.69 -2.47
N ILE A 52 8.54 -1.37 -1.74
CA ILE A 52 8.58 -0.33 -0.71
C ILE A 52 9.51 -0.75 0.43
N ALA A 53 9.35 -1.98 0.94
CA ALA A 53 10.14 -2.49 2.06
C ALA A 53 11.63 -2.65 1.74
N SER A 54 11.98 -2.73 0.44
CA SER A 54 13.35 -2.74 -0.09
C SER A 54 13.84 -1.36 -0.57
N SER A 55 13.06 -0.30 -0.35
CA SER A 55 13.36 1.08 -0.79
C SER A 55 13.55 1.25 -2.30
N GLN A 56 12.99 0.35 -3.10
CA GLN A 56 13.04 0.38 -4.57
C GLN A 56 11.85 1.12 -5.19
N MET A 57 10.89 1.56 -4.38
CA MET A 57 9.74 2.34 -4.84
C MET A 57 9.58 3.59 -3.99
N SER A 58 9.40 4.74 -4.64
CA SER A 58 9.09 6.01 -3.96
C SER A 58 7.59 6.11 -3.65
N LYS A 59 7.25 7.03 -2.74
CA LYS A 59 5.84 7.32 -2.40
C LYS A 59 5.09 7.92 -3.58
N GLU A 60 5.76 8.73 -4.39
CA GLU A 60 5.22 9.36 -5.59
C GLU A 60 4.87 8.28 -6.62
N ALA A 61 5.82 7.37 -6.91
CA ALA A 61 5.60 6.25 -7.82
C ALA A 61 4.46 5.34 -7.34
N LEU A 62 4.35 5.11 -6.03
CA LEU A 62 3.24 4.33 -5.46
C LEU A 62 1.89 5.03 -5.65
N THR A 63 1.86 6.34 -5.48
CA THR A 63 0.64 7.13 -5.65
C THR A 63 0.15 7.06 -7.09
N ASP A 64 1.06 7.16 -8.06
CA ASP A 64 0.72 7.04 -9.48
C ASP A 64 0.28 5.61 -9.84
N TRP A 65 0.97 4.60 -9.31
CA TRP A 65 0.59 3.19 -9.47
C TRP A 65 -0.84 2.90 -8.97
N MET A 66 -1.22 3.45 -7.82
CA MET A 66 -2.58 3.31 -7.27
C MET A 66 -3.61 4.06 -8.12
N ARG A 67 -3.30 5.27 -8.59
CA ARG A 67 -4.22 6.07 -9.43
C ARG A 67 -4.59 5.37 -10.72
N GLN A 68 -3.65 4.68 -11.36
CA GLN A 68 -3.91 3.91 -12.58
C GLN A 68 -4.90 2.75 -12.38
N ARG A 69 -5.13 2.34 -11.13
CA ARG A 69 -6.00 1.22 -10.74
C ARG A 69 -7.30 1.64 -10.07
N SER A 70 -7.48 2.93 -9.78
CA SER A 70 -8.63 3.47 -9.04
C SER A 70 -9.59 4.28 -9.94
N ASN A 71 -9.75 3.89 -11.21
CA ASN A 71 -10.67 4.54 -12.15
C ASN A 71 -12.11 4.53 -11.65
#